data_AF-F2PTD6-F1
#
_entry.id   AF-F2PTD6-F1
#
_cell.length_a   1.000
_cell.length_b   1.000
_cell.length_c   1.000
_cell.angle_alpha   90.00
_cell.angle_beta   90.00
_cell.angle_gamma   90.00
#
_symmetry.space_group_name_H-M   'P 1'
#
loop_
_entity.id
_entity.type
_entity.pdbx_description
1 polymer ?
#
loop_
_entity_poly.entity_id
_entity_poly.type
_entity_poly.pdbx_seq_one_letter_code
_entity_poly.pdbx_strand_id
1 'polypeptide(L)'
;MAHLYHQSSLEGIINFHPQPLSESQRERAATTFHMIVDHFRQEELASGSPPRYSRFLLVHHSYSFSLPGPSQDVFLRVFFDAMGIDIETTPVPDFANQANDLRKDLTAFADFLFDSFFLPMRASGSCTSQPSPAHMSALQRVLESHEHIPTPERVAALRQLCLIRDRHKCVISHTFDAKAASDRLRQYGDSAEDDDGNRLSEAGPDRQPINIGPLEVSHILPHSLTQVDASGKLNDAKKAALMILDMFDFNISHVIDGVDIDRPFNAITLTRDLHAHFGEFNIYFTPIPGKNHTYRIESTFPDGWIRGVPVTRELYITEDRSIDPPLPRLLALHRAIALIINLSGAAEPINKVLRDMEDLAVSASGTTELGQLVTLKMNGWFDIPVIPKPVWI
;
A
#
# COMPACT_ATOMS: atom_id res chain seq x y z
N MET A 1 23.33 0.89 17.56
CA MET A 1 23.45 -0.49 18.09
C MET A 1 22.24 -0.89 18.95
N ALA A 2 21.79 -0.10 19.93
CA ALA A 2 20.59 -0.44 20.73
C ALA A 2 19.28 -0.58 19.91
N HIS A 3 19.11 0.23 18.84
CA HIS A 3 17.94 0.17 17.96
C HIS A 3 17.80 -1.17 17.20
N LEU A 4 18.93 -1.74 16.74
CA LEU A 4 18.95 -3.00 15.98
C LEU A 4 18.64 -4.22 16.87
N TYR A 5 19.09 -4.20 18.13
CA TYR A 5 18.80 -5.28 19.07
C TYR A 5 17.31 -5.35 19.44
N HIS A 6 16.63 -4.21 19.55
CA HIS A 6 15.20 -4.19 19.89
C HIS A 6 14.29 -4.59 18.71
N GLN A 7 14.65 -4.24 17.47
CA GLN A 7 13.98 -4.72 16.25
C GLN A 7 14.02 -6.25 16.16
N SER A 8 15.19 -6.87 16.40
CA SER A 8 15.32 -8.34 16.36
C SER A 8 14.45 -9.07 17.39
N SER A 9 14.14 -8.42 18.52
CA SER A 9 13.26 -8.98 19.54
C SER A 9 11.81 -8.98 19.09
N LEU A 10 11.33 -7.91 18.43
CA LEU A 10 9.94 -7.81 17.97
C LEU A 10 9.65 -8.68 16.74
N GLU A 11 10.67 -8.91 15.89
CA GLU A 11 10.59 -9.82 14.74
C GLU A 11 10.44 -11.31 15.13
N GLY A 12 10.91 -11.70 16.33
CA GLY A 12 10.90 -13.08 16.81
C GLY A 12 9.73 -13.50 17.70
N ILE A 13 8.83 -12.58 18.08
CA ILE A 13 7.88 -12.80 19.20
C ILE A 13 6.50 -13.33 18.80
N ILE A 14 6.11 -13.32 17.53
CA ILE A 14 4.67 -13.36 17.21
C ILE A 14 4.22 -14.72 16.64
N ASN A 15 3.29 -15.38 17.32
CA ASN A 15 2.62 -16.60 16.88
C ASN A 15 1.55 -16.29 15.81
N PHE A 16 1.62 -16.98 14.67
CA PHE A 16 0.80 -16.75 13.45
C PHE A 16 -0.70 -17.10 13.57
N HIS A 17 -1.16 -17.60 14.71
CA HIS A 17 -2.57 -17.95 14.96
C HIS A 17 -3.00 -17.54 16.37
N PRO A 18 -3.16 -16.24 16.66
CA PRO A 18 -3.62 -15.81 17.97
C PRO A 18 -5.03 -16.35 18.21
N GLN A 19 -5.24 -17.01 19.35
CA GLN A 19 -6.59 -17.37 19.79
C GLN A 19 -7.42 -16.08 19.94
N PRO A 20 -8.68 -16.06 19.47
CA PRO A 20 -9.55 -14.91 19.67
C PRO A 20 -9.61 -14.51 21.14
N LEU A 21 -9.61 -13.21 21.42
CA LEU A 21 -9.82 -12.73 22.79
C LEU A 21 -11.30 -12.93 23.15
N SER A 22 -11.57 -13.33 24.39
CA SER A 22 -12.94 -13.20 24.92
C SER A 22 -13.36 -11.73 24.93
N GLU A 23 -14.65 -11.46 24.87
CA GLU A 23 -15.20 -10.10 24.90
C GLU A 23 -14.67 -9.30 26.09
N SER A 24 -14.62 -9.91 27.27
CA SER A 24 -14.11 -9.28 28.48
C SER A 24 -12.61 -8.96 28.41
N GLN A 25 -11.80 -9.84 27.81
CA GLN A 25 -10.36 -9.60 27.63
C GLN A 25 -10.14 -8.47 26.62
N ARG A 26 -10.87 -8.50 25.50
CA ARG A 26 -10.81 -7.46 24.46
C ARG A 26 -11.15 -6.09 25.02
N GLU A 27 -12.22 -5.98 25.81
CA GLU A 27 -12.64 -4.70 26.41
C GLU A 27 -11.58 -4.14 27.37
N ARG A 28 -11.04 -4.99 28.25
CA ARG A 28 -9.96 -4.60 29.18
C ARG A 28 -8.69 -4.20 28.43
N ALA A 29 -8.24 -5.03 27.49
CA ALA A 29 -7.06 -4.77 26.67
C ALA A 29 -7.20 -3.47 25.87
N ALA A 30 -8.34 -3.26 25.21
CA ALA A 30 -8.62 -2.03 24.48
C ALA A 30 -8.64 -0.82 25.41
N THR A 31 -9.23 -0.92 26.60
CA THR A 31 -9.26 0.19 27.57
C THR A 31 -7.84 0.57 27.99
N THR A 32 -7.02 -0.40 28.39
CA THR A 32 -5.63 -0.14 28.80
C THR A 32 -4.79 0.38 27.64
N PHE A 33 -4.98 -0.14 26.42
CA PHE A 33 -4.35 0.40 25.21
C PHE A 33 -4.63 1.91 25.04
N HIS A 34 -5.91 2.31 25.08
CA HIS A 34 -6.27 3.72 24.95
C HIS A 34 -5.72 4.56 26.10
N MET A 35 -5.76 4.07 27.35
CA MET A 35 -5.17 4.76 28.49
C MET A 35 -3.69 5.09 28.28
N ILE A 36 -2.90 4.13 27.80
CA ILE A 36 -1.46 4.31 27.55
C ILE A 36 -1.24 5.32 26.40
N VAL A 37 -1.89 5.10 25.26
CA VAL A 37 -1.68 5.91 24.07
C VAL A 37 -2.17 7.35 24.25
N ASP A 38 -3.35 7.53 24.85
CA ASP A 38 -3.93 8.85 25.10
C ASP A 38 -3.13 9.63 26.13
N HIS A 39 -2.58 8.97 27.16
CA HIS A 39 -1.73 9.62 28.16
C HIS A 39 -0.53 10.31 27.50
N PHE A 40 0.26 9.57 26.71
CA PHE A 40 1.44 10.15 26.06
C PHE A 40 1.08 11.12 24.93
N ARG A 41 -0.06 10.92 24.26
CA ARG A 41 -0.56 11.91 23.30
C ARG A 41 -0.92 13.24 23.96
N GLN A 42 -1.56 13.21 25.13
CA GLN A 42 -1.89 14.44 25.87
C GLN A 42 -0.64 15.15 26.38
N GLU A 43 0.39 14.41 26.80
CA GLU A 43 1.67 14.99 27.17
C GLU A 43 2.36 15.67 25.98
N GLU A 44 2.35 15.03 24.81
CA GLU A 44 2.88 15.60 23.56
C GLU A 44 2.17 16.91 23.20
N LEU A 45 0.85 16.99 23.39
CA LEU A 45 0.08 18.22 23.19
C LEU A 45 0.39 19.30 24.25
N ALA A 46 0.62 18.90 25.50
CA ALA A 46 0.96 19.80 26.60
C ALA A 46 2.36 20.42 26.47
N SER A 47 3.23 19.85 25.64
CA SER A 47 4.59 20.36 25.37
C SER A 47 4.63 21.73 24.67
N GLY A 48 3.50 22.24 24.17
CA GLY A 48 3.38 23.56 23.54
C GLY A 48 3.87 23.64 22.09
N SER A 49 4.57 22.62 21.60
CA SER A 49 4.99 22.49 20.20
C SER A 49 4.86 21.03 19.74
N PRO A 50 3.63 20.50 19.63
CA PRO A 50 3.43 19.11 19.22
C PRO A 50 4.04 18.88 17.83
N PRO A 51 4.73 17.76 17.61
CA PRO A 51 5.34 17.46 16.33
C PRO A 51 4.26 17.21 15.27
N ARG A 52 4.62 17.48 14.02
CA ARG A 52 3.74 17.20 12.88
C ARG A 52 3.52 15.70 12.67
N TYR A 53 4.54 14.89 12.93
CA TYR A 53 4.45 13.43 13.01
C TYR A 53 4.37 13.01 14.48
N SER A 54 3.34 12.25 14.84
CA SER A 54 3.19 11.66 16.18
C SER A 54 3.21 10.13 16.08
N ARG A 55 4.18 9.53 16.79
CA ARG A 55 4.27 8.08 16.98
C ARG A 55 3.05 7.51 17.68
N PHE A 56 2.51 8.26 18.64
CA PHE A 56 1.33 7.84 19.39
C PHE A 56 0.08 7.85 18.51
N LEU A 57 -0.06 8.83 17.61
CA LEU A 57 -1.12 8.81 16.61
C LEU A 57 -0.93 7.69 15.59
N LEU A 58 0.30 7.35 15.20
CA LEU A 58 0.56 6.20 14.32
C LEU A 58 0.03 4.90 14.95
N VAL A 59 0.35 4.64 16.21
CA VAL A 59 -0.13 3.47 16.96
C VAL A 59 -1.64 3.52 17.16
N HIS A 60 -2.18 4.67 17.59
CA HIS A 60 -3.62 4.88 17.77
C HIS A 60 -4.40 4.56 16.49
N HIS A 61 -4.02 5.19 15.36
CA HIS A 61 -4.70 4.99 14.10
C HIS A 61 -4.51 3.57 13.57
N SER A 62 -3.35 2.94 13.81
CA SER A 62 -3.16 1.55 13.40
C SER A 62 -4.18 0.61 14.06
N TYR A 63 -4.46 0.79 15.36
CA TYR A 63 -5.55 0.06 16.03
C TYR A 63 -6.94 0.46 15.50
N SER A 64 -7.22 1.76 15.42
CA SER A 64 -8.55 2.28 15.06
C SER A 64 -8.99 1.94 13.63
N PHE A 65 -8.04 1.75 12.70
CA PHE A 65 -8.31 1.31 11.34
C PHE A 65 -8.23 -0.21 11.14
N SER A 66 -7.85 -0.97 12.18
CA SER A 66 -7.92 -2.43 12.15
C SER A 66 -9.37 -2.90 12.18
N LEU A 67 -9.72 -3.93 11.41
CA LEU A 67 -11.09 -4.45 11.38
C LEU A 67 -11.51 -5.00 12.76
N PRO A 68 -12.74 -4.73 13.22
CA PRO A 68 -13.22 -5.23 14.49
C PRO A 68 -13.18 -6.75 14.59
N GLY A 69 -12.90 -7.26 15.79
CA GLY A 69 -12.83 -8.70 16.05
C GLY A 69 -11.41 -9.25 15.86
N PRO A 70 -11.19 -10.26 15.00
CA PRO A 70 -9.90 -10.94 14.90
C PRO A 70 -8.70 -10.03 14.64
N SER A 71 -8.82 -9.04 13.75
CA SER A 71 -7.69 -8.16 13.41
C SER A 71 -7.29 -7.27 14.61
N GLN A 72 -8.26 -6.66 15.27
CA GLN A 72 -8.02 -5.92 16.53
C GLN A 72 -7.47 -6.81 17.64
N ASP A 73 -7.90 -8.07 17.75
CA ASP A 73 -7.34 -9.02 18.72
C ASP A 73 -5.86 -9.31 18.43
N VAL A 74 -5.50 -9.50 17.15
CA VAL A 74 -4.10 -9.68 16.72
C VAL A 74 -3.30 -8.43 17.07
N PHE A 75 -3.81 -7.24 16.72
CA PHE A 75 -3.15 -5.97 17.03
C PHE A 75 -2.89 -5.82 18.54
N LEU A 76 -3.90 -6.05 19.38
CA LEU A 76 -3.78 -5.92 20.83
C LEU A 76 -2.73 -6.89 21.37
N ARG A 77 -2.74 -8.15 20.95
CA ARG A 77 -1.73 -9.12 21.38
C ARG A 77 -0.32 -8.67 21.04
N VAL A 78 -0.09 -8.28 19.79
CA VAL A 78 1.23 -7.78 19.34
C VAL A 78 1.64 -6.53 20.12
N PHE A 79 0.70 -5.61 20.36
CA PHE A 79 0.94 -4.41 21.17
C PHE A 79 1.34 -4.77 22.61
N PHE A 80 0.56 -5.60 23.29
CA PHE A 80 0.81 -5.97 24.69
C PHE A 80 2.11 -6.76 24.85
N ASP A 81 2.42 -7.66 23.91
CA ASP A 81 3.70 -8.37 23.85
C ASP A 81 4.87 -7.39 23.66
N ALA A 82 4.74 -6.42 22.76
CA ALA A 82 5.76 -5.39 22.54
C ALA A 82 5.97 -4.46 23.74
N MET A 83 4.90 -4.19 24.50
CA MET A 83 4.93 -3.41 25.73
C MET A 83 5.42 -4.22 26.94
N GLY A 84 5.60 -5.54 26.81
CA GLY A 84 5.94 -6.41 27.94
C GLY A 84 4.86 -6.48 29.01
N ILE A 85 3.60 -6.21 28.64
CA ILE A 85 2.46 -6.20 29.55
C ILE A 85 1.63 -7.46 29.27
N ASP A 86 1.37 -8.25 30.31
CA ASP A 86 0.52 -9.43 30.18
C ASP A 86 -0.92 -9.03 29.82
N ILE A 87 -1.37 -9.43 28.63
CA ILE A 87 -2.71 -9.14 28.11
C ILE A 87 -3.81 -9.81 28.95
N GLU A 88 -3.52 -10.90 29.67
CA GLU A 88 -4.51 -11.60 30.48
C GLU A 88 -4.90 -10.82 31.73
N THR A 89 -3.89 -10.23 32.39
CA THR A 89 -4.06 -9.45 33.61
C THR A 89 -4.33 -7.97 33.33
N THR A 90 -3.81 -7.43 32.22
CA THR A 90 -3.96 -6.05 31.75
C THR A 90 -3.90 -5.02 32.91
N PRO A 91 -2.83 -5.00 33.71
CA PRO A 91 -2.75 -4.15 34.90
C PRO A 91 -2.96 -2.68 34.55
N VAL A 92 -3.58 -1.93 35.46
CA VAL A 92 -3.73 -0.49 35.32
C VAL A 92 -2.33 0.14 35.21
N PRO A 93 -2.02 0.92 34.17
CA PRO A 93 -0.69 1.49 33.98
C PRO A 93 -0.32 2.44 35.13
N ASP A 94 0.84 2.23 35.74
CA ASP A 94 1.39 3.12 36.76
C ASP A 94 2.24 4.22 36.12
N PHE A 95 1.57 5.26 35.63
CA PHE A 95 2.26 6.40 35.02
C PHE A 95 3.14 7.20 36.01
N ALA A 96 2.96 7.04 37.32
CA ALA A 96 3.79 7.75 38.29
C ALA A 96 5.20 7.16 38.36
N ASN A 97 5.31 5.83 38.29
CA ASN A 97 6.58 5.13 38.44
C ASN A 97 7.15 4.55 37.14
N GLN A 98 6.31 4.25 36.15
CA GLN A 98 6.68 3.51 34.93
C GLN A 98 6.55 4.32 33.63
N ALA A 99 6.22 5.61 33.69
CA ALA A 99 5.98 6.41 32.48
C ALA A 99 7.16 6.44 31.50
N ASN A 100 8.40 6.43 31.99
CA ASN A 100 9.58 6.44 31.11
C ASN A 100 9.73 5.13 30.32
N ASP A 101 9.55 3.99 30.98
CA ASP A 101 9.65 2.67 30.35
C ASP A 101 8.48 2.46 29.37
N LEU A 102 7.24 2.76 29.81
CA LEU A 102 6.05 2.70 28.94
C LEU A 102 6.20 3.60 27.70
N ARG A 103 6.74 4.80 27.84
CA ARG A 103 6.99 5.69 26.69
C ARG A 103 8.00 5.11 25.74
N LYS A 104 9.10 4.58 26.29
CA LYS A 104 10.18 3.98 25.50
C LYS A 104 9.67 2.79 24.70
N ASP A 105 8.90 1.90 25.31
CA ASP A 105 8.37 0.70 24.66
C ASP A 105 7.30 1.06 23.62
N LEU A 106 6.42 2.01 23.93
CA LEU A 106 5.44 2.54 22.96
C LEU A 106 6.11 3.22 21.77
N THR A 107 7.19 3.96 22.02
CA THR A 107 8.00 4.60 20.96
C THR A 107 8.66 3.54 20.09
N ALA A 108 9.25 2.50 20.70
CA ALA A 108 9.87 1.40 19.97
C ALA A 108 8.86 0.61 19.13
N PHE A 109 7.65 0.38 19.65
CA PHE A 109 6.57 -0.25 18.88
C PHE A 109 6.14 0.62 17.68
N ALA A 110 5.98 1.93 17.88
CA ALA A 110 5.66 2.85 16.79
C ALA A 110 6.76 2.88 15.71
N ASP A 111 8.03 2.90 16.11
CA ASP A 111 9.17 2.85 15.18
C ASP A 111 9.22 1.51 14.43
N PHE A 112 8.88 0.40 15.10
CA PHE A 112 8.75 -0.90 14.44
C PHE A 112 7.66 -0.90 13.36
N LEU A 113 6.47 -0.37 13.65
CA LEU A 113 5.40 -0.22 12.64
C LEU A 113 5.83 0.67 11.47
N PHE A 114 6.50 1.79 11.79
CA PHE A 114 6.97 2.74 10.81
C PHE A 114 8.00 2.11 9.87
N ASP A 115 9.08 1.55 10.42
CA ASP A 115 10.21 1.02 9.65
C ASP A 115 9.88 -0.28 8.92
N SER A 116 9.09 -1.16 9.55
CA SER A 116 8.83 -2.51 9.04
C SER A 116 7.64 -2.56 8.07
N PHE A 117 6.78 -1.52 8.06
CA PHE A 117 5.57 -1.53 7.24
C PHE A 117 5.29 -0.21 6.52
N PHE A 118 5.05 0.90 7.22
CA PHE A 118 4.57 2.11 6.56
C PHE A 118 5.59 2.73 5.59
N LEU A 119 6.86 2.76 5.98
CA LEU A 119 7.96 3.20 5.14
C LEU A 119 8.13 2.30 3.90
N PRO A 120 8.33 0.96 4.02
CA PRO A 120 8.50 0.09 2.85
C PRO A 120 7.27 0.01 1.94
N MET A 121 6.06 0.05 2.50
CA MET A 121 4.83 0.04 1.69
C MET A 121 4.76 1.26 0.78
N ARG A 122 5.00 2.46 1.33
CA ARG A 122 5.02 3.70 0.54
C ARG A 122 6.21 3.76 -0.42
N ALA A 123 7.37 3.25 -0.03
CA ALA A 123 8.56 3.21 -0.87
C ALA A 123 8.39 2.35 -2.13
N SER A 124 7.59 1.29 -2.03
CA SER A 124 7.47 0.27 -3.08
C SER A 124 6.17 0.33 -3.89
N GLY A 125 5.14 1.04 -3.40
CA GLY A 125 3.82 1.08 -4.05
C GLY A 125 3.84 1.66 -5.47
N SER A 126 4.79 2.53 -5.79
CA SER A 126 4.96 3.11 -7.14
C SER A 126 5.95 2.33 -8.03
N CYS A 127 6.51 1.21 -7.55
CA CYS A 127 7.56 0.46 -8.24
C CYS A 127 7.06 -0.74 -9.04
N THR A 128 5.75 -0.82 -9.33
CA THR A 128 5.21 -1.90 -10.15
C THR A 128 5.83 -1.83 -11.56
N SER A 129 6.51 -2.91 -11.95
CA SER A 129 7.09 -3.03 -13.29
C SER A 129 6.02 -2.91 -14.38
N GLN A 130 6.33 -2.21 -15.46
CA GLN A 130 5.42 -1.99 -16.59
C GLN A 130 5.90 -2.74 -17.85
N PRO A 131 5.96 -4.09 -17.86
CA PRO A 131 6.38 -4.85 -19.03
C PRO A 131 5.39 -4.66 -20.18
N SER A 132 5.79 -5.04 -21.39
CA SER A 132 4.85 -5.09 -22.51
C SER A 132 3.70 -6.05 -22.18
N PRO A 133 2.43 -5.67 -22.46
CA PRO A 133 1.30 -6.56 -22.22
C PRO A 133 1.47 -7.91 -22.94
N ALA A 134 1.14 -9.00 -22.25
CA ALA A 134 1.29 -10.34 -22.79
C ALA A 134 0.34 -10.60 -23.99
N HIS A 135 0.81 -11.41 -24.94
CA HIS A 135 -0.04 -11.91 -26.03
C HIS A 135 -1.03 -12.98 -25.53
N MET A 136 -2.13 -13.21 -26.26
CA MET A 136 -3.20 -14.16 -25.89
C MET A 136 -2.70 -15.57 -25.53
N SER A 137 -1.70 -16.09 -26.24
CA SER A 137 -1.12 -17.41 -25.96
C SER A 137 -0.37 -17.48 -24.63
N ALA A 138 0.21 -16.37 -24.16
CA ALA A 138 0.84 -16.27 -22.85
C ALA A 138 -0.22 -16.11 -21.74
N LEU A 139 -1.33 -15.41 -22.01
CA LEU A 139 -2.46 -15.32 -21.08
C LEU A 139 -3.06 -16.69 -20.79
N GLN A 140 -3.28 -17.49 -21.84
CA GLN A 140 -3.87 -18.82 -21.69
C GLN A 140 -3.02 -19.73 -20.80
N ARG A 141 -1.69 -19.70 -20.94
CA ARG A 141 -0.77 -20.41 -20.04
C ARG A 141 -0.89 -19.96 -18.58
N VAL A 142 -1.00 -18.65 -18.34
CA VAL A 142 -1.16 -18.09 -16.98
C VAL A 142 -2.51 -18.48 -16.38
N LEU A 143 -3.58 -18.45 -17.17
CA LEU A 143 -4.92 -18.83 -16.72
C LEU A 143 -5.06 -20.34 -16.48
N GLU A 144 -4.35 -21.18 -17.24
CA GLU A 144 -4.42 -22.65 -17.15
C GLU A 144 -3.39 -23.28 -16.17
N SER A 145 -2.27 -22.61 -15.91
CA SER A 145 -1.22 -23.09 -15.00
C SER A 145 -0.68 -21.95 -14.13
N HIS A 146 -0.96 -21.99 -12.83
CA HIS A 146 -0.52 -20.92 -11.90
C HIS A 146 0.82 -21.25 -11.24
N GLU A 147 1.16 -22.54 -11.10
CA GLU A 147 2.42 -22.98 -10.53
C GLU A 147 3.51 -23.03 -11.61
N HIS A 148 4.68 -22.42 -11.35
CA HIS A 148 5.91 -22.42 -12.16
C HIS A 148 6.08 -21.34 -13.25
N ILE A 149 5.22 -20.32 -13.32
CA ILE A 149 5.41 -19.22 -14.29
C ILE A 149 6.36 -18.15 -13.72
N PRO A 150 7.42 -17.74 -14.47
CA PRO A 150 8.32 -16.67 -14.04
C PRO A 150 7.58 -15.35 -13.80
N THR A 151 8.02 -14.59 -12.79
CA THR A 151 7.42 -13.30 -12.42
C THR A 151 7.24 -12.32 -13.59
N PRO A 152 8.22 -12.12 -14.51
CA PRO A 152 8.03 -11.21 -15.64
C PRO A 152 6.85 -11.58 -16.55
N GLU A 153 6.61 -12.88 -16.77
CA GLU A 153 5.48 -13.36 -17.56
C GLU A 153 4.15 -13.14 -16.82
N ARG A 154 4.13 -13.37 -15.50
CA ARG A 154 2.94 -13.11 -14.67
C ARG A 154 2.56 -11.64 -14.65
N VAL A 155 3.53 -10.74 -14.47
CA VAL A 155 3.29 -9.28 -14.48
C VAL A 155 2.85 -8.79 -15.87
N ALA A 156 3.41 -9.35 -16.96
CA ALA A 156 2.96 -9.02 -18.32
C ALA A 156 1.51 -9.49 -18.59
N ALA A 157 1.13 -10.66 -18.07
CA ALA A 157 -0.24 -11.16 -18.15
C ALA A 157 -1.20 -10.32 -17.32
N LEU A 158 -0.83 -9.99 -16.07
CA LEU A 158 -1.58 -9.09 -15.20
C LEU A 158 -1.87 -7.77 -15.91
N ARG A 159 -0.85 -7.14 -16.52
CA ARG A 159 -1.02 -5.88 -17.22
C ARG A 159 -2.08 -5.97 -18.33
N GLN A 160 -2.03 -7.02 -19.14
CA GLN A 160 -2.99 -7.21 -20.22
C GLN A 160 -4.42 -7.50 -19.69
N LEU A 161 -4.54 -8.33 -18.64
CA LEU A 161 -5.83 -8.62 -18.02
C LEU A 161 -6.49 -7.37 -17.42
N CYS A 162 -5.72 -6.53 -16.73
CA CYS A 162 -6.23 -5.27 -16.18
C CYS A 162 -6.63 -4.29 -17.29
N LEU A 163 -5.85 -4.15 -18.36
CA LEU A 163 -6.23 -3.31 -19.51
C LEU A 163 -7.55 -3.77 -20.13
N ILE A 164 -7.75 -5.08 -20.33
CA ILE A 164 -9.02 -5.62 -20.84
C ILE A 164 -10.17 -5.33 -19.86
N ARG A 165 -10.00 -5.69 -18.59
CA ARG A 165 -11.03 -5.51 -17.55
C ARG A 165 -11.46 -4.05 -17.44
N ASP A 166 -10.49 -3.14 -17.43
CA ASP A 166 -10.70 -1.71 -17.23
C ASP A 166 -11.00 -0.98 -18.56
N ARG A 167 -11.36 -1.72 -19.62
CA ARG A 167 -11.76 -1.18 -20.93
C ARG A 167 -10.72 -0.25 -21.56
N HIS A 168 -9.46 -0.58 -21.36
CA HIS A 168 -8.29 0.20 -21.75
C HIS A 168 -8.34 1.65 -21.26
N LYS A 169 -8.93 1.89 -20.08
CA LYS A 169 -9.08 3.20 -19.47
C LYS A 169 -8.44 3.24 -18.09
N CYS A 170 -7.92 4.42 -17.75
CA CYS A 170 -7.62 4.72 -16.35
C CYS A 170 -8.92 4.70 -15.54
N VAL A 171 -8.95 3.94 -14.44
CA VAL A 171 -10.16 3.78 -13.62
C VAL A 171 -10.60 5.07 -12.91
N ILE A 172 -9.72 6.07 -12.82
CA ILE A 172 -10.00 7.38 -12.20
C ILE A 172 -10.32 8.43 -13.27
N SER A 173 -9.38 8.72 -14.17
CA SER A 173 -9.53 9.82 -15.14
C SER A 173 -10.34 9.44 -16.38
N HIS A 174 -10.59 8.15 -16.61
CA HIS A 174 -11.13 7.59 -17.86
C HIS A 174 -10.29 7.92 -19.10
N THR A 175 -9.03 8.33 -18.93
CA THR A 175 -8.06 8.45 -20.03
C THR A 175 -7.90 7.10 -20.71
N PHE A 176 -8.04 7.07 -22.04
CA PHE A 176 -7.93 5.88 -22.85
C PHE A 176 -6.47 5.58 -23.24
N ASP A 177 -6.12 4.30 -23.37
CA ASP A 177 -4.75 3.86 -23.64
C ASP A 177 -4.25 4.31 -25.01
N ALA A 178 -3.11 5.01 -24.99
CA ALA A 178 -2.49 5.55 -26.21
C ALA A 178 -2.03 4.47 -27.19
N LYS A 179 -1.60 3.30 -26.71
CA LYS A 179 -1.15 2.22 -27.59
C LYS A 179 -2.36 1.56 -28.25
N ALA A 180 -3.39 1.22 -27.47
CA ALA A 180 -4.64 0.69 -27.99
C ALA A 180 -5.28 1.65 -29.00
N ALA A 181 -5.27 2.95 -28.72
CA ALA A 181 -5.76 3.97 -29.64
C ALA A 181 -4.97 3.97 -30.96
N SER A 182 -3.64 3.96 -30.87
CA SER A 182 -2.76 3.95 -32.05
C SER A 182 -2.95 2.71 -32.91
N ASP A 183 -3.06 1.53 -32.27
CA ASP A 183 -3.26 0.26 -32.98
C ASP A 183 -4.62 0.22 -33.67
N ARG A 184 -5.69 0.69 -33.01
CA ARG A 184 -7.04 0.76 -33.60
C ARG A 184 -7.12 1.78 -34.73
N LEU A 185 -6.52 2.96 -34.59
CA LEU A 185 -6.47 3.96 -35.66
C LEU A 185 -5.72 3.44 -36.89
N ARG A 186 -4.62 2.69 -36.71
CA ARG A 186 -3.90 2.05 -37.82
C ARG A 186 -4.74 0.98 -38.52
N GLN A 187 -5.55 0.24 -37.76
CA GLN A 187 -6.35 -0.86 -38.30
C GLN A 187 -7.67 -0.40 -38.94
N TYR A 188 -8.34 0.60 -38.35
CA TYR A 188 -9.72 0.98 -38.69
C TYR A 188 -9.87 2.44 -39.14
N GLY A 189 -8.81 3.25 -39.12
CA GLY A 189 -8.84 4.65 -39.53
C GLY A 189 -9.86 5.48 -38.74
N ASP A 190 -10.65 6.30 -39.43
CA ASP A 190 -11.69 7.18 -38.86
C ASP A 190 -12.89 6.43 -38.24
N SER A 191 -12.94 5.10 -38.42
CA SER A 191 -13.94 4.23 -37.79
C SER A 191 -13.42 3.57 -36.51
N ALA A 192 -12.22 3.92 -36.06
CA ALA A 192 -11.67 3.41 -34.82
C ALA A 192 -12.46 3.92 -33.60
N GLU A 193 -12.80 3.01 -32.70
CA GLU A 193 -13.61 3.27 -31.51
C GLU A 193 -12.91 2.77 -30.24
N ASP A 194 -13.21 3.39 -29.10
CA ASP A 194 -12.88 2.86 -27.78
C ASP A 194 -13.76 1.67 -27.41
N ASP A 195 -13.52 1.07 -26.24
CA ASP A 195 -14.23 -0.12 -25.77
C ASP A 195 -15.72 0.13 -25.46
N ASP A 196 -16.15 1.40 -25.41
CA ASP A 196 -17.53 1.81 -25.22
C ASP A 196 -18.21 2.25 -26.53
N GLY A 197 -17.54 2.12 -27.69
CA GLY A 197 -18.04 2.51 -29.01
C GLY A 197 -17.88 4.01 -29.32
N ASN A 198 -17.11 4.76 -28.53
CA ASN A 198 -16.84 6.16 -28.82
C ASN A 198 -15.72 6.29 -29.85
N ARG A 199 -15.93 7.10 -30.89
CA ARG A 199 -14.93 7.31 -31.94
C ARG A 199 -13.67 7.97 -31.41
N LEU A 200 -12.52 7.42 -31.78
CA LEU A 200 -11.19 7.91 -31.41
C LEU A 200 -10.74 9.10 -32.26
N SER A 201 -11.17 9.17 -33.53
CA SER A 201 -10.88 10.31 -34.41
C SER A 201 -11.81 11.48 -34.10
N GLU A 202 -11.25 12.67 -33.90
CA GLU A 202 -12.01 13.92 -33.79
C GLU A 202 -12.79 14.17 -35.09
N ALA A 203 -14.11 14.13 -35.04
CA ALA A 203 -14.94 14.66 -36.12
C ALA A 203 -16.28 15.16 -35.58
N GLY A 204 -16.28 16.40 -35.08
CA GLY A 204 -17.49 17.17 -34.82
C GLY A 204 -17.25 18.40 -33.92
N PRO A 205 -17.85 19.56 -34.24
CA PRO A 205 -17.71 20.78 -33.42
C PRO A 205 -18.28 20.65 -31.99
N ASP A 206 -19.10 19.62 -31.73
CA ASP A 206 -19.79 19.41 -30.46
C ASP A 206 -19.23 18.24 -29.62
N ARG A 207 -18.14 17.59 -30.04
CA ARG A 207 -17.56 16.45 -29.31
C ARG A 207 -16.29 16.86 -28.58
N GLN A 208 -16.27 16.63 -27.26
CA GLN A 208 -15.03 16.72 -26.50
C GLN A 208 -14.10 15.59 -26.95
N PRO A 209 -12.81 15.89 -27.22
CA PRO A 209 -11.85 14.85 -27.57
C PRO A 209 -11.70 13.86 -26.43
N ILE A 210 -11.62 12.57 -26.77
CA ILE A 210 -11.29 11.53 -25.79
C ILE A 210 -9.88 11.81 -25.28
N ASN A 211 -9.71 11.85 -23.97
CA ASN A 211 -8.39 12.00 -23.39
C ASN A 211 -7.61 10.71 -23.62
N ILE A 212 -6.51 10.77 -24.37
CA ILE A 212 -5.67 9.63 -24.71
C ILE A 212 -4.31 9.82 -24.03
N GLY A 213 -3.80 8.78 -23.38
CA GLY A 213 -2.54 8.84 -22.67
C GLY A 213 -1.96 7.46 -22.35
N PRO A 214 -0.67 7.39 -21.97
CA PRO A 214 -0.06 6.13 -21.56
C PRO A 214 -0.71 5.63 -20.26
N LEU A 215 -1.07 4.35 -20.23
CA LEU A 215 -1.58 3.70 -19.03
C LEU A 215 -0.54 2.77 -18.39
N GLU A 216 -0.63 2.68 -17.08
CA GLU A 216 0.15 1.81 -16.21
C GLU A 216 -0.80 0.92 -15.40
N VAL A 217 -0.33 -0.27 -15.04
CA VAL A 217 -1.07 -1.16 -14.13
C VAL A 217 -0.35 -1.14 -12.80
N SER A 218 -1.08 -0.73 -11.77
CA SER A 218 -0.59 -0.57 -10.42
C SER A 218 -1.14 -1.67 -9.54
N HIS A 219 -0.30 -2.29 -8.73
CA HIS A 219 -0.79 -3.14 -7.66
C HIS A 219 -1.45 -2.30 -6.55
N ILE A 220 -2.52 -2.82 -5.93
CA ILE A 220 -3.19 -2.21 -4.79
C ILE A 220 -2.32 -2.40 -3.54
N LEU A 221 -1.89 -3.65 -3.28
CA LEU A 221 -0.82 -3.94 -2.33
C LEU A 221 0.48 -4.23 -3.09
N PRO A 222 1.62 -3.61 -2.71
CA PRO A 222 2.84 -3.67 -3.50
C PRO A 222 3.32 -5.09 -3.78
N HIS A 223 3.68 -5.36 -5.03
CA HIS A 223 4.24 -6.64 -5.49
C HIS A 223 5.47 -7.10 -4.67
N SER A 224 6.27 -6.16 -4.17
CA SER A 224 7.46 -6.44 -3.37
C SER A 224 7.19 -7.19 -2.06
N LEU A 225 5.95 -7.15 -1.54
CA LEU A 225 5.56 -7.79 -0.28
C LEU A 225 5.84 -9.29 -0.24
N THR A 226 5.58 -9.99 -1.35
CA THR A 226 5.71 -11.46 -1.42
C THR A 226 6.89 -11.90 -2.28
N GLN A 227 7.68 -10.96 -2.79
CA GLN A 227 8.90 -11.29 -3.53
C GLN A 227 9.91 -12.00 -2.63
N VAL A 228 10.28 -13.22 -3.02
CA VAL A 228 11.31 -14.01 -2.34
C VAL A 228 12.72 -13.64 -2.81
N ASP A 229 13.71 -13.90 -1.96
CA ASP A 229 15.13 -13.74 -2.32
C ASP A 229 15.62 -14.85 -3.27
N ALA A 230 16.92 -14.83 -3.60
CA ALA A 230 17.54 -15.83 -4.47
C ALA A 230 17.46 -17.27 -3.94
N SER A 231 17.19 -17.46 -2.64
CA SER A 231 16.97 -18.76 -2.01
C SER A 231 15.51 -19.23 -2.06
N GLY A 232 14.62 -18.42 -2.63
CA GLY A 232 13.19 -18.71 -2.71
C GLY A 232 12.46 -18.49 -1.38
N LYS A 233 13.01 -17.71 -0.45
CA LYS A 233 12.39 -17.43 0.85
C LYS A 233 12.09 -15.95 1.04
N LEU A 234 11.04 -15.65 1.82
CA LEU A 234 10.81 -14.31 2.34
C LEU A 234 11.83 -14.00 3.44
N ASN A 235 12.41 -12.81 3.37
CA ASN A 235 13.23 -12.27 4.47
C ASN A 235 12.34 -11.84 5.65
N ASP A 236 12.95 -11.61 6.80
CA ASP A 236 12.21 -11.31 8.04
C ASP A 236 11.47 -9.97 7.98
N ALA A 237 12.00 -8.98 7.23
CA ALA A 237 11.31 -7.71 7.00
C ALA A 237 9.98 -7.89 6.25
N LYS A 238 9.93 -8.75 5.22
CA LYS A 238 8.69 -9.04 4.48
C LYS A 238 7.71 -9.84 5.33
N LYS A 239 8.19 -10.77 6.15
CA LYS A 239 7.34 -11.48 7.12
C LYS A 239 6.72 -10.50 8.12
N ALA A 240 7.52 -9.61 8.70
CA ALA A 240 7.04 -8.58 9.60
C ALA A 240 5.97 -7.67 8.94
N ALA A 241 6.19 -7.26 7.69
CA ALA A 241 5.22 -6.47 6.94
C ALA A 241 3.90 -7.22 6.70
N LEU A 242 3.95 -8.51 6.31
CA LEU A 242 2.76 -9.35 6.13
C LEU A 242 2.02 -9.56 7.46
N MET A 243 2.74 -9.69 8.57
CA MET A 243 2.15 -9.80 9.90
C MET A 243 1.46 -8.49 10.31
N ILE A 244 2.07 -7.35 10.02
CA ILE A 244 1.45 -6.04 10.25
C ILE A 244 0.21 -5.87 9.36
N LEU A 245 0.24 -6.39 8.13
CA LEU A 245 -0.93 -6.40 7.24
C LEU A 245 -2.11 -7.19 7.85
N ASP A 246 -1.83 -8.35 8.45
CA ASP A 246 -2.83 -9.19 9.12
C ASP A 246 -3.39 -8.58 10.43
N MET A 247 -2.70 -7.60 11.02
CA MET A 247 -3.28 -6.80 12.12
C MET A 247 -4.42 -5.90 11.64
N PHE A 248 -4.40 -5.46 10.38
CA PHE A 248 -5.45 -4.61 9.83
C PHE A 248 -6.64 -5.43 9.30
N ASP A 249 -6.35 -6.48 8.54
CA ASP A 249 -7.35 -7.41 8.00
C ASP A 249 -6.84 -8.85 8.17
N PHE A 250 -7.40 -9.57 9.14
CA PHE A 250 -6.95 -10.91 9.51
C PHE A 250 -6.96 -11.88 8.31
N ASN A 251 -5.86 -12.62 8.15
CA ASN A 251 -5.60 -13.57 7.05
C ASN A 251 -5.58 -12.94 5.65
N ILE A 252 -5.39 -11.63 5.52
CA ILE A 252 -5.29 -10.99 4.21
C ILE A 252 -3.97 -11.36 3.50
N SER A 253 -2.91 -11.66 4.26
CA SER A 253 -1.63 -12.13 3.70
C SER A 253 -1.80 -13.40 2.86
N HIS A 254 -2.65 -14.33 3.29
CA HIS A 254 -2.98 -15.55 2.54
C HIS A 254 -3.74 -15.29 1.23
N VAL A 255 -4.42 -14.16 1.09
CA VAL A 255 -5.15 -13.81 -0.14
C VAL A 255 -4.19 -13.38 -1.25
N ILE A 256 -3.01 -12.87 -0.89
CA ILE A 256 -2.01 -12.35 -1.81
C ILE A 256 -0.72 -13.19 -1.84
N ASP A 257 -0.74 -14.40 -1.28
CA ASP A 257 0.46 -15.21 -1.09
C ASP A 257 1.07 -15.68 -2.42
N GLY A 258 2.40 -15.76 -2.44
CA GLY A 258 3.16 -16.28 -3.56
C GLY A 258 2.75 -15.65 -4.90
N VAL A 259 2.13 -16.45 -5.76
CA VAL A 259 1.75 -16.01 -7.10
C VAL A 259 0.47 -15.17 -7.16
N ASP A 260 -0.35 -15.22 -6.10
CA ASP A 260 -1.64 -14.54 -6.03
C ASP A 260 -1.49 -13.01 -5.90
N ILE A 261 -0.32 -12.52 -5.50
CA ILE A 261 0.02 -11.08 -5.50
C ILE A 261 -0.16 -10.44 -6.89
N ASP A 262 0.08 -11.21 -7.96
CA ASP A 262 0.04 -10.76 -9.35
C ASP A 262 -1.31 -11.06 -10.02
N ARG A 263 -2.38 -11.29 -9.23
CA ARG A 263 -3.72 -11.50 -9.78
C ARG A 263 -4.47 -10.18 -9.98
N PRO A 264 -5.37 -10.10 -10.99
CA PRO A 264 -6.09 -8.87 -11.32
C PRO A 264 -6.83 -8.22 -10.15
N PHE A 265 -7.29 -9.01 -9.16
CA PHE A 265 -7.97 -8.47 -8.00
C PHE A 265 -7.09 -7.56 -7.14
N ASN A 266 -5.76 -7.67 -7.22
CA ASN A 266 -4.78 -6.82 -6.54
C ASN A 266 -4.23 -5.72 -7.47
N ALA A 267 -4.87 -5.40 -8.59
CA ALA A 267 -4.35 -4.38 -9.50
C ALA A 267 -5.42 -3.53 -10.19
N ILE A 268 -5.03 -2.30 -10.56
CA ILE A 268 -5.88 -1.32 -11.25
C ILE A 268 -5.10 -0.58 -12.35
N THR A 269 -5.80 -0.17 -13.41
CA THR A 269 -5.24 0.61 -14.50
C THR A 269 -5.30 2.12 -14.21
N LEU A 270 -4.15 2.80 -14.27
CA LEU A 270 -3.99 4.22 -13.95
C LEU A 270 -3.17 4.95 -15.02
N THR A 271 -3.31 6.28 -15.11
CA THR A 271 -2.28 7.09 -15.79
C THR A 271 -1.04 7.18 -14.91
N ARG A 272 0.12 7.48 -15.49
CA ARG A 272 1.39 7.56 -14.77
C ARG A 272 1.35 8.44 -13.51
N ASP A 273 0.78 9.65 -13.61
CA ASP A 273 0.71 10.58 -12.47
C ASP A 273 -0.19 10.04 -11.35
N LEU A 274 -1.32 9.42 -11.73
CA LEU A 274 -2.25 8.83 -10.77
C LEU A 274 -1.69 7.54 -10.16
N HIS A 275 -0.92 6.76 -10.91
CA HIS A 275 -0.18 5.61 -10.39
C HIS A 275 0.83 6.06 -9.32
N ALA A 276 1.63 7.09 -9.57
CA ALA A 276 2.57 7.60 -8.58
C ALA A 276 1.85 8.03 -7.29
N HIS A 277 0.77 8.80 -7.40
CA HIS A 277 0.02 9.22 -6.22
C HIS A 277 -0.70 8.08 -5.49
N PHE A 278 -1.20 7.08 -6.22
CA PHE A 278 -1.85 5.91 -5.63
C PHE A 278 -0.84 5.00 -4.92
N GLY A 279 0.31 4.73 -5.55
CA GLY A 279 1.40 3.94 -4.98
C GLY A 279 2.03 4.57 -3.74
N GLU A 280 2.08 5.91 -3.68
CA GLU A 280 2.52 6.65 -2.50
C GLU A 280 1.45 6.81 -1.40
N PHE A 281 0.29 6.16 -1.56
CA PHE A 281 -0.85 6.28 -0.64
C PHE A 281 -1.40 7.71 -0.48
N ASN A 282 -1.29 8.54 -1.52
CA ASN A 282 -1.90 9.87 -1.53
C ASN A 282 -3.33 9.86 -2.11
N ILE A 283 -3.71 8.83 -2.87
CA ILE A 283 -5.08 8.61 -3.40
C ILE A 283 -5.66 7.36 -2.75
N TYR A 284 -6.93 7.36 -2.35
CA TYR A 284 -7.60 6.18 -1.80
C TYR A 284 -9.06 6.08 -2.24
N PHE A 285 -9.64 4.89 -2.06
CA PHE A 285 -10.97 4.53 -2.54
C PHE A 285 -11.94 4.32 -1.37
N THR A 286 -12.88 5.25 -1.16
CA THR A 286 -13.93 5.14 -0.15
C THR A 286 -15.18 4.48 -0.76
N PRO A 287 -15.65 3.31 -0.28
CA PRO A 287 -16.81 2.64 -0.86
C PRO A 287 -18.09 3.47 -0.66
N ILE A 288 -18.96 3.48 -1.67
CA ILE A 288 -20.29 4.10 -1.58
C ILE A 288 -21.27 3.07 -1.01
N PRO A 289 -21.92 3.34 0.15
CA PRO A 289 -22.87 2.41 0.76
C PRO A 289 -23.99 2.01 -0.21
N GLY A 290 -24.30 0.71 -0.25
CA GLY A 290 -25.36 0.17 -1.10
C GLY A 290 -25.05 0.11 -2.60
N LYS A 291 -23.83 0.47 -3.03
CA LYS A 291 -23.40 0.35 -4.43
C LYS A 291 -22.17 -0.55 -4.55
N ASN A 292 -22.33 -1.67 -5.25
CA ASN A 292 -21.23 -2.60 -5.48
C ASN A 292 -20.15 -1.96 -6.37
N HIS A 293 -18.88 -2.23 -6.06
CA HIS A 293 -17.70 -1.76 -6.82
C HIS A 293 -17.72 -0.25 -7.16
N THR A 294 -18.43 0.56 -6.37
CA THR A 294 -18.53 2.00 -6.56
C THR A 294 -17.85 2.73 -5.42
N TYR A 295 -16.97 3.67 -5.76
CA TYR A 295 -16.12 4.36 -4.81
C TYR A 295 -16.11 5.87 -5.05
N ARG A 296 -16.10 6.63 -3.95
CA ARG A 296 -15.59 7.99 -3.96
C ARG A 296 -14.07 7.91 -3.83
N ILE A 297 -13.38 8.34 -4.87
CA ILE A 297 -11.93 8.36 -4.95
C ILE A 297 -11.48 9.73 -4.49
N GLU A 298 -10.64 9.77 -3.46
CA GLU A 298 -10.26 10.96 -2.71
C GLU A 298 -8.73 11.00 -2.57
N SER A 299 -8.20 12.13 -2.11
CA SER A 299 -6.77 12.27 -1.83
C SER A 299 -6.51 12.80 -0.42
N THR A 300 -5.29 12.63 0.05
CA THR A 300 -4.79 13.24 1.29
C THR A 300 -4.43 14.73 1.12
N PHE A 301 -4.41 15.23 -0.12
CA PHE A 301 -4.24 16.64 -0.46
C PHE A 301 -5.59 17.38 -0.51
N PRO A 302 -5.58 18.73 -0.46
CA PRO A 302 -6.77 19.53 -0.69
C PRO A 302 -7.43 19.24 -2.05
N ASP A 303 -8.75 19.40 -2.10
CA ASP A 303 -9.54 19.18 -3.31
C ASP A 303 -8.99 19.95 -4.51
N GLY A 304 -8.88 19.28 -5.67
CA GLY A 304 -8.37 19.85 -6.91
C GLY A 304 -6.85 19.91 -7.03
N TRP A 305 -6.09 19.51 -5.99
CA TRP A 305 -4.63 19.39 -6.09
C TRP A 305 -4.22 18.31 -7.10
N ILE A 306 -4.84 17.13 -7.01
CA ILE A 306 -4.69 16.07 -7.98
C ILE A 306 -5.79 16.22 -9.04
N ARG A 307 -5.39 16.42 -10.30
CA ARG A 307 -6.33 16.57 -11.42
C ARG A 307 -7.27 15.36 -11.51
N GLY A 308 -8.58 15.62 -11.50
CA GLY A 308 -9.60 14.58 -11.60
C GLY A 308 -9.95 13.89 -10.28
N VAL A 309 -9.46 14.39 -9.14
CA VAL A 309 -9.78 13.92 -7.79
C VAL A 309 -10.22 15.12 -6.91
N PRO A 310 -11.29 15.00 -6.09
CA PRO A 310 -12.09 13.81 -5.85
C PRO A 310 -13.06 13.49 -6.99
N VAL A 311 -13.42 12.20 -7.14
CA VAL A 311 -14.36 11.73 -8.17
C VAL A 311 -15.08 10.46 -7.74
N THR A 312 -16.31 10.25 -8.21
CA THR A 312 -17.02 8.96 -8.01
C THR A 312 -16.89 8.08 -9.25
N ARG A 313 -16.54 6.81 -9.03
CA ARG A 313 -16.37 5.82 -10.09
C ARG A 313 -16.98 4.49 -9.70
N GLU A 314 -17.65 3.87 -10.67
CA GLU A 314 -17.97 2.44 -10.64
C GLU A 314 -16.84 1.73 -11.39
N LEU A 315 -16.16 0.80 -10.73
CA LEU A 315 -15.07 0.04 -11.33
C LEU A 315 -15.64 -1.06 -12.22
N TYR A 316 -14.99 -1.26 -13.38
CA TYR A 316 -15.46 -2.22 -14.37
C TYR A 316 -15.35 -3.67 -13.87
N ILE A 317 -16.36 -4.46 -14.24
CA ILE A 317 -16.42 -5.90 -14.06
C ILE A 317 -16.64 -6.49 -15.44
N THR A 318 -15.88 -7.53 -15.80
CA THR A 318 -16.08 -8.26 -17.05
C THR A 318 -17.44 -8.97 -17.05
N GLU A 319 -18.14 -8.97 -18.19
CA GLU A 319 -19.51 -9.54 -18.28
C GLU A 319 -19.54 -11.03 -17.94
N ASP A 320 -18.53 -11.78 -18.40
CA ASP A 320 -18.35 -13.20 -18.15
C ASP A 320 -17.65 -13.50 -16.82
N ARG A 321 -17.20 -12.46 -16.09
CA ARG A 321 -16.42 -12.55 -14.86
C ARG A 321 -15.14 -13.40 -14.99
N SER A 322 -14.60 -13.48 -16.20
CA SER A 322 -13.35 -14.22 -16.47
C SER A 322 -12.11 -13.54 -15.86
N ILE A 323 -12.19 -12.24 -15.60
CA ILE A 323 -11.12 -11.45 -14.98
C ILE A 323 -11.63 -10.86 -13.68
N ASP A 324 -10.94 -11.17 -12.58
CA ASP A 324 -11.34 -10.71 -11.24
C ASP A 324 -11.38 -9.18 -11.16
N PRO A 325 -12.45 -8.60 -10.58
CA PRO A 325 -12.49 -7.18 -10.27
C PRO A 325 -11.53 -6.85 -9.12
N PRO A 326 -11.11 -5.58 -8.97
CA PRO A 326 -10.35 -5.13 -7.82
C PRO A 326 -11.04 -5.55 -6.51
N LEU A 327 -10.32 -6.25 -5.64
CA LEU A 327 -10.91 -6.81 -4.42
C LEU A 327 -11.26 -5.68 -3.45
N PRO A 328 -12.54 -5.52 -3.04
CA PRO A 328 -12.93 -4.44 -2.15
C PRO A 328 -12.16 -4.41 -0.82
N ARG A 329 -11.77 -5.59 -0.30
CA ARG A 329 -10.93 -5.72 0.91
C ARG A 329 -9.57 -5.06 0.74
N LEU A 330 -8.89 -5.27 -0.39
CA LEU A 330 -7.57 -4.67 -0.66
C LEU A 330 -7.66 -3.15 -0.84
N LEU A 331 -8.70 -2.66 -1.50
CA LEU A 331 -8.95 -1.21 -1.61
C LEU A 331 -9.24 -0.57 -0.24
N ALA A 332 -10.00 -1.25 0.63
CA ALA A 332 -10.26 -0.79 1.99
C ALA A 332 -8.98 -0.76 2.83
N LEU A 333 -8.12 -1.76 2.67
CA LEU A 333 -6.83 -1.85 3.35
C LEU A 333 -5.85 -0.77 2.87
N HIS A 334 -5.74 -0.56 1.55
CA HIS A 334 -4.97 0.55 0.98
C HIS A 334 -5.43 1.89 1.54
N ARG A 335 -6.76 2.11 1.60
CA ARG A 335 -7.34 3.31 2.21
C ARG A 335 -6.98 3.46 3.68
N ALA A 336 -7.05 2.38 4.47
CA ALA A 336 -6.66 2.42 5.88
C ALA A 336 -5.20 2.87 6.03
N ILE A 337 -4.28 2.29 5.26
CA ILE A 337 -2.85 2.64 5.28
C ILE A 337 -2.65 4.12 4.90
N ALA A 338 -3.30 4.58 3.82
CA ALA A 338 -3.24 5.99 3.40
C ALA A 338 -3.69 6.96 4.49
N LEU A 339 -4.80 6.64 5.16
CA LEU A 339 -5.33 7.47 6.24
C LEU A 339 -4.45 7.43 7.49
N ILE A 340 -3.90 6.28 7.87
CA ILE A 340 -2.97 6.17 9.00
C ILE A 340 -1.71 7.03 8.75
N ILE A 341 -1.11 6.92 7.56
CA ILE A 341 0.08 7.70 7.19
C ILE A 341 -0.22 9.21 7.26
N ASN A 342 -1.39 9.62 6.76
CA ASN A 342 -1.78 11.04 6.72
C ASN A 342 -2.13 11.59 8.12
N LEU A 343 -2.99 10.90 8.86
CA LEU A 343 -3.50 11.36 10.16
C LEU A 343 -2.43 11.34 11.26
N SER A 344 -1.46 10.43 11.17
CA SER A 344 -0.30 10.42 12.08
C SER A 344 0.76 11.45 11.72
N GLY A 345 0.72 12.02 10.50
CA GLY A 345 1.76 12.89 9.96
C GLY A 345 3.02 12.15 9.48
N ALA A 346 3.00 10.82 9.40
CA ALA A 346 4.12 9.99 8.97
C ALA A 346 4.56 10.21 7.51
N ALA A 347 3.70 10.84 6.69
CA ALA A 347 4.02 11.16 5.30
C ALA A 347 5.32 11.97 5.14
N GLU A 348 5.53 12.99 5.99
CA GLU A 348 6.70 13.87 5.90
C GLU A 348 8.03 13.17 6.22
N PRO A 349 8.18 12.45 7.35
CA PRO A 349 9.41 11.71 7.62
C PRO A 349 9.66 10.62 6.56
N ILE A 350 8.63 9.91 6.07
CA ILE A 350 8.81 8.95 4.97
C ILE A 350 9.36 9.66 3.71
N ASN A 351 8.75 10.76 3.30
CA ASN A 351 9.21 11.53 2.13
C ASN A 351 10.61 12.12 2.32
N LYS A 352 11.02 12.41 3.56
CA LYS A 352 12.40 12.82 3.85
C LYS A 352 13.36 11.66 3.58
N VAL A 353 13.08 10.47 4.12
CA VAL A 353 13.90 9.27 3.89
C VAL A 353 14.01 8.97 2.39
N LEU A 354 12.89 8.98 1.67
CA LEU A 354 12.88 8.69 0.23
C LEU A 354 13.62 9.76 -0.61
N ARG A 355 13.53 11.05 -0.25
CA ARG A 355 14.30 12.12 -0.92
C ARG A 355 15.80 12.02 -0.65
N ASP A 356 16.18 11.79 0.60
CA ASP A 356 17.58 11.59 0.99
C ASP A 356 18.23 10.44 0.18
N MET A 357 17.43 9.44 -0.23
CA MET A 357 17.85 8.35 -1.11
C MET A 357 18.17 8.80 -2.54
N GLU A 358 17.33 9.66 -3.12
CA GLU A 358 17.54 10.22 -4.46
C GLU A 358 18.79 11.13 -4.47
N ASP A 359 18.97 11.90 -3.40
CA ASP A 359 20.08 12.85 -3.24
C ASP A 359 21.42 12.18 -2.90
N LEU A 360 21.44 10.99 -2.28
CA LEU A 360 22.66 10.18 -2.08
C LEU A 360 23.32 9.74 -3.38
N ALA A 361 22.58 9.72 -4.50
CA ALA A 361 23.19 9.56 -5.81
C ALA A 361 23.99 10.82 -6.26
N VAL A 362 23.97 11.91 -5.48
CA VAL A 362 24.44 13.24 -5.88
C VAL A 362 25.26 14.02 -4.81
N SER A 363 25.21 13.73 -3.50
CA SER A 363 25.88 14.57 -2.47
C SER A 363 26.53 13.84 -1.28
N ALA A 364 27.60 14.45 -0.73
CA ALA A 364 28.46 13.98 0.36
C ALA A 364 28.23 14.70 1.71
N SER A 365 26.99 15.06 2.05
CA SER A 365 26.67 15.70 3.35
C SER A 365 26.06 14.69 4.33
N GLY A 366 26.79 14.38 5.41
CA GLY A 366 26.52 13.30 6.36
C GLY A 366 25.43 13.53 7.41
N THR A 367 24.22 13.93 7.00
CA THR A 367 23.01 13.92 7.87
C THR A 367 22.00 12.86 7.46
N THR A 368 22.46 11.84 6.74
CA THR A 368 21.60 10.94 5.98
C THR A 368 21.07 9.78 6.83
N GLU A 369 19.79 9.45 6.65
CA GLU A 369 19.14 8.22 7.18
C GLU A 369 19.61 6.95 6.44
N LEU A 370 20.94 6.81 6.24
CA LEU A 370 21.59 5.74 5.49
C LEU A 370 21.19 4.34 5.96
N GLY A 371 20.92 4.18 7.26
CA GLY A 371 20.49 2.91 7.85
C GLY A 371 19.18 2.41 7.24
N GLN A 372 18.13 3.23 7.25
CA GLN A 372 16.82 2.86 6.70
C GLN A 372 16.90 2.60 5.19
N LEU A 373 17.71 3.36 4.47
CA LEU A 373 17.90 3.21 3.02
C LEU A 373 18.60 1.90 2.64
N VAL A 374 19.69 1.58 3.34
CA VAL A 374 20.39 0.31 3.15
C VAL A 374 19.45 -0.85 3.48
N THR A 375 18.67 -0.75 4.57
CA THR A 375 17.68 -1.76 4.96
C THR A 375 16.62 -1.96 3.87
N LEU A 376 16.05 -0.88 3.33
CA LEU A 376 15.03 -0.98 2.27
C LEU A 376 15.56 -1.70 1.02
N LYS A 377 16.76 -1.34 0.58
CA LYS A 377 17.40 -1.94 -0.59
C LYS A 377 17.81 -3.38 -0.36
N MET A 378 18.44 -3.69 0.78
CA MET A 378 18.86 -5.05 1.13
C MET A 378 17.66 -6.00 1.25
N ASN A 379 16.52 -5.49 1.71
CA ASN A 379 15.31 -6.28 1.85
C ASN A 379 14.48 -6.37 0.55
N GLY A 380 14.95 -5.78 -0.56
CA GLY A 380 14.32 -5.90 -1.88
C GLY A 380 12.93 -5.26 -1.93
N TRP A 381 12.76 -4.10 -1.31
CA TRP A 381 11.50 -3.36 -1.35
C TRP A 381 11.31 -2.62 -2.68
N PHE A 382 12.39 -2.22 -3.33
CA PHE A 382 12.37 -1.62 -4.65
C PHE A 382 13.75 -1.77 -5.31
N ASP A 383 13.74 -1.84 -6.64
CA ASP A 383 14.94 -1.75 -7.46
C ASP A 383 15.01 -0.33 -8.04
N ILE A 384 15.90 0.52 -7.53
CA ILE A 384 16.25 1.74 -8.27
C ILE A 384 17.15 1.30 -9.43
N PRO A 385 16.73 1.45 -10.70
CA PRO A 385 17.69 1.39 -11.78
C PRO A 385 18.67 2.53 -11.52
N VAL A 386 19.95 2.22 -11.33
CA VAL A 386 21.01 3.23 -11.42
C VAL A 386 20.95 3.74 -12.86
N ILE A 387 20.20 4.81 -13.11
CA ILE A 387 20.20 5.47 -14.41
C ILE A 387 21.62 6.02 -14.56
N PRO A 388 22.46 5.48 -15.47
CA PRO A 388 23.71 6.13 -15.79
C PRO A 388 23.30 7.47 -16.41
N LYS A 389 23.63 8.58 -15.75
CA LYS A 389 23.42 9.90 -16.35
C LYS A 389 24.13 9.89 -17.72
N PRO A 390 23.49 10.38 -18.79
CA PRO A 390 24.24 10.68 -20.00
C PRO A 390 25.33 11.69 -19.62
N VAL A 391 26.58 11.24 -19.71
CA VAL A 391 27.73 12.14 -19.68
C VAL A 391 27.66 12.89 -21.01
N TRP A 392 27.06 14.08 -20.97
CA TRP A 392 27.24 15.03 -22.05
C TRP A 392 28.70 15.46 -22.01
N ILE A 393 29.48 14.94 -22.96
CA ILE A 393 30.80 15.47 -23.34
C ILE A 393 30.59 16.59 -24.34
#